data_AF-A0A7W1EXS9-F1
#
_entry.id   AF-A0A7W1EXS9-F1
#
_cell.length_a   1.000
_cell.length_b   1.000
_cell.length_c   1.000
_cell.angle_alpha   90.00
_cell.angle_beta   90.00
_cell.angle_gamma   90.00
#
_symmetry.space_group_name_H-M   'P 1'
#
loop_
_entity.id
_entity.type
_entity.pdbx_description
1 polymer ?
#
loop_
_entity_poly.entity_id
_entity_poly.type
_entity_poly.pdbx_seq_one_letter_code
_entity_poly.pdbx_strand_id
1 'polypeptide(L)'
;MIKKLLTIATVVLAVAVNAQNGKVSQNTFSEVMPVTISNEKATLAPGCQTLSPINSTANVTLYTLNTSTACTTGGYLIGNNCYGYKEEAQYLDGSSYAAVTGPSITAVSVGFYRNATLLKGTKGTTGTVGMQIYSGVSAATAPGVAITSTTATLSQIIAAQTGTSTLFVYTFTFTPFALPATGFYASLVLPTTVGDTAVAYTQTSTVNGAWNKDNTNAWFDIFADWGVKVNNVFLPIVCGSNITTGISKNLGLSKDVTIMPNPSSGLVNLAVTLAQTENLTVTVSNALGQQIISNKYDGISNELITLDLNNQSNGVYFVTVSNGKDKMVQRLILSK
;
A
#
# COMPACT_ATOMS: atom_id res chain seq x y z
N MET A 1 -3.39 -33.77 30.51
CA MET A 1 -2.77 -32.68 29.73
C MET A 1 -1.64 -33.28 28.89
N ILE A 2 -1.89 -33.57 27.62
CA ILE A 2 -0.84 -33.92 26.64
C ILE A 2 -1.14 -33.08 25.40
N LYS A 3 -0.32 -32.03 25.18
CA LYS A 3 -0.32 -31.27 23.93
C LYS A 3 0.30 -32.16 22.85
N LYS A 4 -0.51 -32.68 21.93
CA LYS A 4 0.01 -33.27 20.69
C LYS A 4 0.52 -32.14 19.80
N LEU A 5 1.84 -32.12 19.56
CA LEU A 5 2.41 -31.44 18.40
C LEU A 5 1.77 -32.04 17.15
N LEU A 6 1.11 -31.20 16.34
CA LEU A 6 0.65 -31.58 15.02
C LEU A 6 1.80 -31.35 14.05
N THR A 7 2.59 -32.40 13.79
CA THR A 7 3.57 -32.41 12.71
C THR A 7 2.79 -32.50 11.40
N ILE A 8 2.67 -31.39 10.68
CA ILE A 8 2.08 -31.39 9.32
C ILE A 8 3.14 -31.99 8.39
N ALA A 9 2.90 -33.22 7.94
CA ALA A 9 3.72 -33.88 6.93
C ALA A 9 3.49 -33.21 5.57
N THR A 10 4.52 -32.53 5.05
CA THR A 10 4.57 -32.00 3.68
C THR A 10 4.67 -33.15 2.68
N VAL A 11 3.67 -33.26 1.80
CA VAL A 11 3.75 -34.08 0.58
C VAL A 11 4.42 -33.24 -0.49
N VAL A 12 5.64 -33.61 -0.89
CA VAL A 12 6.36 -33.01 -2.01
C VAL A 12 5.89 -33.72 -3.29
N LEU A 13 5.01 -33.08 -4.06
CA LEU A 13 4.75 -33.49 -5.44
C LEU A 13 5.62 -32.65 -6.37
N ALA A 14 6.71 -33.23 -6.87
CA ALA A 14 7.48 -32.65 -7.95
C ALA A 14 6.69 -32.81 -9.26
N VAL A 15 6.11 -31.73 -9.78
CA VAL A 15 5.52 -31.71 -11.13
C VAL A 15 6.61 -31.24 -12.08
N ALA A 16 7.18 -32.16 -12.86
CA ALA A 16 8.06 -31.81 -13.98
C ALA A 16 7.20 -31.26 -15.13
N VAL A 17 7.48 -30.01 -15.54
CA VAL A 17 6.84 -29.39 -16.71
C VAL A 17 7.91 -29.20 -17.79
N ASN A 18 7.63 -29.67 -19.01
CA ASN A 18 8.52 -29.57 -20.16
C ASN A 18 8.68 -28.10 -20.60
N ALA A 19 9.90 -27.61 -20.83
CA ALA A 19 10.18 -26.25 -21.30
C ALA A 19 10.68 -26.20 -22.75
N GLN A 20 10.54 -25.03 -23.37
CA GLN A 20 11.03 -24.71 -24.72
C GLN A 20 12.06 -23.57 -24.65
N ASN A 21 12.89 -23.47 -25.70
CA ASN A 21 13.83 -22.37 -25.98
C ASN A 21 15.27 -22.46 -25.41
N GLY A 22 15.87 -23.66 -25.36
CA GLY A 22 17.31 -23.85 -25.12
C GLY A 22 17.76 -23.59 -23.67
N LYS A 23 16.96 -22.85 -22.90
CA LYS A 23 16.76 -23.09 -21.48
C LYS A 23 15.96 -24.39 -21.40
N VAL A 24 16.64 -25.52 -21.27
CA VAL A 24 16.03 -26.79 -20.83
C VAL A 24 15.07 -26.45 -19.67
N SER A 25 13.99 -27.19 -19.44
CA SER A 25 13.23 -27.06 -18.18
C SER A 25 14.17 -27.37 -17.02
N GLN A 26 14.96 -26.39 -16.59
CA GLN A 26 16.03 -26.55 -15.62
C GLN A 26 15.43 -26.46 -14.24
N ASN A 27 14.37 -27.23 -13.99
CA ASN A 27 13.55 -27.07 -12.81
C ASN A 27 13.26 -28.42 -12.20
N THR A 28 14.08 -28.79 -11.23
CA THR A 28 13.51 -29.24 -9.97
C THR A 28 13.39 -28.01 -9.09
N PHE A 29 12.16 -27.57 -8.85
CA PHE A 29 11.86 -26.63 -7.78
C PHE A 29 11.18 -27.38 -6.64
N SER A 30 11.41 -26.94 -5.41
CA SER A 30 10.59 -27.37 -4.27
C SER A 30 9.60 -26.27 -3.94
N GLU A 31 8.31 -26.62 -3.89
CA GLU A 31 7.27 -25.81 -3.26
C GLU A 31 7.48 -25.88 -1.75
N VAL A 32 7.79 -24.75 -1.13
CA VAL A 32 8.28 -24.80 0.25
C VAL A 32 7.17 -24.66 1.29
N MET A 33 6.11 -23.84 1.13
CA MET A 33 4.92 -23.84 2.01
C MET A 33 3.76 -23.00 1.46
N PRO A 34 2.50 -23.49 1.53
CA PRO A 34 1.30 -22.67 1.40
C PRO A 34 1.06 -21.80 2.64
N VAL A 35 0.97 -20.47 2.48
CA VAL A 35 0.53 -19.55 3.55
C VAL A 35 -0.70 -18.76 3.07
N THR A 36 -1.67 -18.50 3.94
CA THR A 36 -2.81 -17.63 3.60
C THR A 36 -2.45 -16.18 3.90
N ILE A 37 -2.67 -15.28 2.95
CA ILE A 37 -2.68 -13.84 3.22
C ILE A 37 -4.05 -13.53 3.80
N SER A 38 -4.20 -13.69 5.12
CA SER A 38 -5.39 -13.16 5.78
C SER A 38 -5.42 -11.66 5.58
N ASN A 39 -6.57 -11.14 5.14
CA ASN A 39 -6.80 -9.73 4.88
C ASN A 39 -6.48 -8.87 6.11
N GLU A 40 -5.21 -8.54 6.34
CA GLU A 40 -4.84 -7.25 6.89
C GLU A 40 -5.16 -6.23 5.81
N LYS A 41 -6.46 -5.99 5.58
CA LYS A 41 -6.89 -4.75 4.93
C LYS A 41 -6.48 -3.66 5.89
N ALA A 42 -5.25 -3.17 5.75
CA ALA A 42 -4.87 -1.88 6.30
C ALA A 42 -6.01 -0.90 5.97
N THR A 43 -6.40 -0.08 6.93
CA THR A 43 -7.42 0.94 6.68
C THR A 43 -6.87 1.87 5.60
N LEU A 44 -7.30 1.67 4.37
CA LEU A 44 -6.91 2.50 3.25
C LEU A 44 -7.56 3.87 3.40
N ALA A 45 -6.90 4.91 2.90
CA ALA A 45 -7.52 6.22 2.79
C ALA A 45 -8.79 6.14 1.92
N PRO A 46 -9.81 6.98 2.18
CA PRO A 46 -10.99 7.05 1.32
C PRO A 46 -10.61 7.26 -0.15
N GLY A 47 -11.24 6.50 -1.05
CA GLY A 47 -10.94 6.55 -2.49
C GLY A 47 -9.72 5.73 -2.95
N CYS A 48 -9.10 4.97 -2.04
CA CYS A 48 -8.03 4.02 -2.35
C CYS A 48 -8.50 2.57 -2.35
N GLN A 49 -7.90 1.76 -3.20
CA GLN A 49 -8.09 0.32 -3.24
C GLN A 49 -6.76 -0.42 -3.41
N THR A 50 -6.67 -1.61 -2.82
CA THR A 50 -5.58 -2.55 -3.09
C THR A 50 -5.95 -3.41 -4.29
N LEU A 51 -5.13 -3.38 -5.33
CA LEU A 51 -5.20 -4.32 -6.44
C LEU A 51 -4.55 -5.63 -6.04
N SER A 52 -5.13 -6.75 -6.48
CA SER A 52 -4.60 -8.07 -6.19
C SER A 52 -4.49 -8.90 -7.47
N PRO A 53 -3.27 -9.29 -7.89
CA PRO A 53 -3.07 -10.26 -8.96
C PRO A 53 -3.28 -11.70 -8.49
N ILE A 54 -3.52 -11.90 -7.18
CA ILE A 54 -3.71 -13.20 -6.54
C ILE A 54 -5.10 -13.30 -5.92
N ASN A 55 -5.55 -14.52 -5.67
CA ASN A 55 -6.70 -14.81 -4.82
C ASN A 55 -6.26 -14.83 -3.35
N SER A 56 -6.73 -13.86 -2.56
CA SER A 56 -6.33 -13.68 -1.15
C SER A 56 -6.83 -14.77 -0.20
N THR A 57 -7.79 -15.61 -0.61
CA THR A 57 -8.26 -16.76 0.18
C THR A 57 -7.51 -18.05 -0.13
N ALA A 58 -6.67 -18.04 -1.16
CA ALA A 58 -5.87 -19.18 -1.56
C ALA A 58 -4.44 -19.09 -1.03
N ASN A 59 -3.75 -20.22 -1.11
CA ASN A 59 -2.37 -20.33 -0.64
C ASN A 59 -1.40 -19.57 -1.55
N VAL A 60 -0.33 -19.04 -0.96
CA VAL A 60 0.85 -18.58 -1.71
C VAL A 60 1.97 -19.61 -1.67
N THR A 61 2.70 -19.73 -2.76
CA THR A 61 3.75 -20.71 -3.00
C THR A 61 5.10 -20.01 -3.16
N LEU A 62 6.14 -20.61 -2.57
CA LEU A 62 7.54 -20.22 -2.77
C LEU A 62 8.22 -21.26 -3.65
N TYR A 63 8.78 -20.81 -4.78
CA TYR A 63 9.57 -21.65 -5.68
C TYR A 63 11.06 -21.38 -5.48
N THR A 64 11.81 -22.45 -5.23
CA THR A 64 13.28 -22.44 -5.10
C THR A 64 13.92 -23.12 -6.30
N LEU A 65 15.09 -22.66 -6.71
CA LEU A 65 15.88 -23.29 -7.77
C LEU A 65 16.92 -24.20 -7.15
N ASN A 66 16.96 -25.45 -7.61
CA ASN A 66 18.04 -26.36 -7.32
C ASN A 66 19.31 -26.00 -8.10
N THR A 67 20.44 -26.52 -7.63
CA THR A 67 21.71 -26.36 -8.31
C THR A 67 21.77 -27.22 -9.59
N SER A 68 22.34 -26.68 -10.66
CA SER A 68 22.63 -27.37 -11.91
C SER A 68 23.98 -26.92 -12.47
N THR A 69 24.44 -27.53 -13.57
CA THR A 69 25.66 -27.10 -14.27
C THR A 69 25.59 -25.63 -14.72
N ALA A 70 24.39 -25.13 -15.05
CA ALA A 70 24.17 -23.73 -15.43
C ALA A 70 23.84 -22.82 -14.23
N CYS A 71 23.48 -23.39 -13.08
CA CYS A 71 23.02 -22.70 -11.88
C CYS A 71 23.72 -23.26 -10.64
N THR A 72 24.95 -22.84 -10.36
CA THR A 72 25.79 -23.50 -9.34
C THR A 72 25.38 -23.19 -7.90
N THR A 73 24.69 -22.06 -7.66
CA THR A 73 24.29 -21.61 -6.33
C THR A 73 22.80 -21.77 -6.02
N GLY A 74 21.99 -22.19 -7.00
CA GLY A 74 20.53 -22.22 -6.86
C GLY A 74 19.93 -20.81 -6.71
N GLY A 75 18.77 -20.72 -6.05
CA GLY A 75 18.14 -19.45 -5.69
C GLY A 75 16.62 -19.51 -5.60
N TYR A 76 15.96 -18.43 -6.00
CA TYR A 76 14.50 -18.30 -5.99
C TYR A 76 13.97 -17.93 -7.37
N LEU A 77 12.77 -18.42 -7.70
CA LEU A 77 12.14 -18.12 -9.00
C LEU A 77 11.86 -16.64 -9.11
N ILE A 78 11.30 -16.07 -8.03
CA ILE A 78 11.04 -14.65 -7.86
C ILE A 78 11.96 -14.14 -6.77
N GLY A 79 13.13 -13.67 -7.18
CA GLY A 79 14.18 -13.24 -6.27
C GLY A 79 15.57 -13.52 -6.79
N ASN A 80 16.59 -13.15 -6.00
CA ASN A 80 17.98 -13.40 -6.39
C ASN A 80 18.24 -14.89 -6.61
N ASN A 81 18.88 -15.20 -7.73
CA ASN A 81 19.32 -16.54 -8.08
C ASN A 81 20.60 -16.52 -8.93
N CYS A 82 21.10 -17.71 -9.21
CA CYS A 82 22.30 -17.97 -10.02
C CYS A 82 22.27 -17.39 -11.46
N TYR A 83 21.11 -17.05 -12.02
CA TYR A 83 20.99 -16.47 -13.36
C TYR A 83 21.15 -14.94 -13.37
N GLY A 84 21.21 -14.32 -12.17
CA GLY A 84 21.49 -12.89 -12.03
C GLY A 84 20.37 -12.00 -12.57
N TYR A 85 19.11 -12.40 -12.41
CA TYR A 85 17.97 -11.52 -12.69
C TYR A 85 18.08 -10.22 -11.90
N LYS A 86 17.77 -9.12 -12.56
CA LYS A 86 17.81 -7.76 -12.00
C LYS A 86 16.47 -7.34 -11.44
N GLU A 87 15.38 -7.78 -12.05
CA GLU A 87 14.03 -7.35 -11.67
C GLU A 87 13.02 -8.48 -11.85
N GLU A 88 12.01 -8.49 -10.97
CA GLU A 88 10.84 -9.37 -11.05
C GLU A 88 9.60 -8.50 -11.21
N ALA A 89 8.73 -8.76 -12.18
CA ALA A 89 7.61 -7.90 -12.52
C ALA A 89 6.28 -8.66 -12.50
N GLN A 90 5.21 -7.94 -12.15
CA GLN A 90 3.84 -8.44 -12.15
C GLN A 90 2.93 -7.48 -12.91
N TYR A 91 2.21 -8.00 -13.90
CA TYR A 91 1.20 -7.25 -14.63
C TYR A 91 -0.06 -7.03 -13.80
N LEU A 92 -0.60 -5.81 -13.85
CA LEU A 92 -1.93 -5.45 -13.37
C LEU A 92 -2.73 -4.84 -14.50
N ASP A 93 -3.90 -5.41 -14.76
CA ASP A 93 -4.76 -5.00 -15.86
C ASP A 93 -5.46 -3.67 -15.57
N GLY A 94 -5.56 -2.79 -16.58
CA GLY A 94 -6.24 -1.50 -16.48
C GLY A 94 -7.68 -1.59 -15.98
N SER A 95 -8.38 -2.66 -16.35
CA SER A 95 -9.76 -2.92 -15.89
C SER A 95 -9.88 -3.08 -14.36
N SER A 96 -8.80 -3.50 -13.68
CA SER A 96 -8.79 -3.68 -12.21
C SER A 96 -8.92 -2.36 -11.43
N TYR A 97 -8.66 -1.22 -12.08
CA TYR A 97 -8.80 0.11 -11.50
C TYR A 97 -9.60 1.08 -12.36
N ALA A 98 -10.37 0.58 -13.33
CA ALA A 98 -11.20 1.41 -14.19
C ALA A 98 -12.30 2.17 -13.43
N ALA A 99 -12.74 1.67 -12.27
CA ALA A 99 -13.71 2.35 -11.41
C ALA A 99 -13.12 3.53 -10.62
N VAL A 100 -11.78 3.66 -10.58
CA VAL A 100 -11.09 4.72 -9.83
C VAL A 100 -10.94 5.95 -10.73
N THR A 101 -11.55 7.07 -10.36
CA THR A 101 -11.42 8.33 -11.10
C THR A 101 -10.02 8.93 -10.94
N GLY A 102 -9.33 9.19 -12.04
CA GLY A 102 -7.96 9.72 -12.03
C GLY A 102 -7.01 8.83 -11.21
N PRO A 103 -6.85 7.54 -11.58
CA PRO A 103 -6.15 6.57 -10.76
C PRO A 103 -4.66 6.92 -10.66
N SER A 104 -4.15 6.92 -9.43
CA SER A 104 -2.73 7.11 -9.15
C SER A 104 -2.18 5.99 -8.27
N ILE A 105 -0.99 5.50 -8.59
CA ILE A 105 -0.27 4.55 -7.75
C ILE A 105 0.34 5.31 -6.56
N THR A 106 0.10 4.83 -5.34
CA THR A 106 0.63 5.45 -4.11
C THR A 106 1.51 4.50 -3.32
N ALA A 107 1.32 3.20 -3.47
CA ALA A 107 2.16 2.20 -2.84
C ALA A 107 2.10 0.84 -3.55
N VAL A 108 3.06 -0.04 -3.28
CA VAL A 108 2.99 -1.47 -3.59
C VAL A 108 3.41 -2.25 -2.35
N SER A 109 2.50 -3.06 -1.81
CA SER A 109 2.80 -4.01 -0.74
C SER A 109 3.31 -5.32 -1.35
N VAL A 110 4.46 -5.79 -0.90
CA VAL A 110 5.07 -7.03 -1.39
C VAL A 110 5.07 -8.07 -0.28
N GLY A 111 4.57 -9.27 -0.58
CA GLY A 111 4.67 -10.43 0.30
C GLY A 111 6.05 -11.07 0.20
N PHE A 112 6.95 -10.69 1.11
CA PHE A 112 8.32 -11.20 1.14
C PHE A 112 8.41 -12.53 1.89
N TYR A 113 9.35 -13.36 1.45
CA TYR A 113 9.79 -14.56 2.17
C TYR A 113 11.05 -14.27 2.98
N ARG A 114 11.06 -14.62 4.26
CA ARG A 114 12.25 -14.69 5.11
C ARG A 114 12.10 -15.74 6.19
N ASN A 115 13.03 -16.69 6.21
CA ASN A 115 13.23 -17.58 7.35
C ASN A 115 14.49 -17.16 8.09
N ALA A 116 14.31 -16.39 9.17
CA ALA A 116 15.40 -15.83 9.97
C ALA A 116 16.27 -16.93 10.61
N THR A 117 15.65 -18.01 11.10
CA THR A 117 16.33 -19.13 11.76
C THR A 117 17.25 -19.88 10.81
N LEU A 118 16.80 -20.11 9.57
CA LEU A 118 17.58 -20.83 8.55
C LEU A 118 18.45 -19.90 7.68
N LEU A 119 18.42 -18.60 7.93
CA LEU A 119 19.13 -17.58 7.12
C LEU A 119 18.80 -17.69 5.61
N LYS A 120 17.53 -18.00 5.30
CA LYS A 120 17.00 -18.15 3.94
C LYS A 120 16.00 -17.05 3.59
N GLY A 121 15.85 -16.78 2.30
CA GLY A 121 14.93 -15.78 1.78
C GLY A 121 15.55 -14.40 1.71
N THR A 122 14.76 -13.38 2.01
CA THR A 122 15.18 -11.98 2.03
C THR A 122 16.16 -11.74 3.19
N LYS A 123 17.38 -11.30 2.88
CA LYS A 123 18.43 -10.99 3.86
C LYS A 123 19.43 -9.99 3.30
N GLY A 124 20.21 -9.39 4.20
CA GLY A 124 21.23 -8.40 3.86
C GLY A 124 21.19 -7.22 4.83
N THR A 125 22.16 -6.34 4.73
CA THR A 125 22.30 -5.19 5.67
C THR A 125 22.62 -3.87 4.99
N THR A 126 23.14 -3.87 3.76
CA THR A 126 23.65 -2.66 3.09
C THR A 126 23.02 -2.41 1.72
N GLY A 127 22.53 -3.43 1.04
CA GLY A 127 21.85 -3.30 -0.24
C GLY A 127 20.46 -2.67 -0.15
N THR A 128 20.03 -2.16 -1.29
CA THR A 128 18.68 -1.64 -1.50
C THR A 128 17.88 -2.55 -2.39
N VAL A 129 16.57 -2.58 -2.17
CA VAL A 129 15.57 -3.20 -3.05
C VAL A 129 14.71 -2.08 -3.59
N GLY A 130 14.48 -2.07 -4.90
CA GLY A 130 13.64 -1.07 -5.56
C GLY A 130 12.23 -1.59 -5.81
N MET A 131 11.30 -0.66 -5.96
CA MET A 131 10.03 -0.92 -6.63
C MET A 131 9.88 0.08 -7.77
N GLN A 132 9.82 -0.43 -8.99
CA GLN A 132 9.70 0.31 -10.24
C GLN A 132 8.35 0.00 -10.88
N ILE A 133 7.66 1.03 -11.35
CA ILE A 133 6.45 0.90 -12.16
C ILE A 133 6.83 1.07 -13.63
N TYR A 134 6.33 0.20 -14.48
CA TYR A 134 6.45 0.28 -15.94
C TYR A 134 5.09 0.36 -16.60
N SER A 135 5.01 0.96 -17.79
CA SER A 135 3.82 0.86 -18.63
C SER A 135 3.56 -0.60 -19.03
N GLY A 136 2.29 -0.95 -19.17
CA GLY A 136 1.86 -2.28 -19.60
C GLY A 136 0.60 -2.19 -20.45
N VAL A 137 0.43 -3.17 -21.33
CA VAL A 137 -0.79 -3.29 -22.18
C VAL A 137 -1.49 -4.62 -22.02
N SER A 138 -0.76 -5.68 -21.69
CA SER A 138 -1.29 -7.01 -21.39
C SER A 138 -0.24 -7.83 -20.66
N ALA A 139 -0.68 -8.91 -20.00
CA ALA A 139 0.21 -9.90 -19.38
C ALA A 139 1.10 -10.65 -20.41
N ALA A 140 0.68 -10.71 -21.68
CA ALA A 140 1.39 -11.42 -22.75
C ALA A 140 2.52 -10.59 -23.40
N THR A 141 2.63 -9.31 -23.05
CA THR A 141 3.61 -8.38 -23.60
C THR A 141 4.55 -7.92 -22.50
N ALA A 142 5.85 -7.89 -22.77
CA ALA A 142 6.87 -7.47 -21.82
C ALA A 142 6.58 -6.07 -21.23
N PRO A 143 7.07 -5.80 -20.00
CA PRO A 143 7.02 -4.45 -19.42
C PRO A 143 7.62 -3.39 -20.34
N GLY A 144 6.94 -2.24 -20.43
CA GLY A 144 7.29 -1.13 -21.33
C GLY A 144 8.25 -0.11 -20.70
N VAL A 145 7.85 1.15 -20.75
CA VAL A 145 8.68 2.29 -20.29
C VAL A 145 8.58 2.45 -18.78
N ALA A 146 9.70 2.72 -18.12
CA ALA A 146 9.75 3.05 -16.69
C ALA A 146 9.00 4.36 -16.41
N ILE A 147 8.11 4.34 -15.42
CA ILE A 147 7.19 5.44 -15.11
C ILE A 147 7.59 6.15 -13.81
N THR A 148 7.72 5.40 -12.71
CA THR A 148 8.06 5.92 -11.38
C THR A 148 8.73 4.83 -10.56
N SER A 149 9.55 5.21 -9.59
CA SER A 149 10.23 4.28 -8.70
C SER A 149 10.41 4.80 -7.29
N THR A 150 10.65 3.87 -6.39
CA THR A 150 11.05 4.12 -5.01
C THR A 150 11.99 3.01 -4.56
N THR A 151 12.71 3.21 -3.48
CA THR A 151 13.68 2.24 -2.95
C THR A 151 13.58 2.13 -1.45
N ALA A 152 13.86 0.94 -0.93
CA ALA A 152 14.03 0.68 0.49
C ALA A 152 15.35 -0.03 0.73
N THR A 153 15.94 0.21 1.90
CA THR A 153 17.08 -0.59 2.35
C THR A 153 16.61 -1.98 2.77
N LEU A 154 17.45 -3.00 2.61
CA LEU A 154 17.16 -4.34 3.11
C LEU A 154 16.91 -4.35 4.62
N SER A 155 17.58 -3.47 5.37
CA SER A 155 17.35 -3.29 6.81
C SER A 155 15.92 -2.84 7.12
N GLN A 156 15.35 -1.90 6.36
CA GLN A 156 13.94 -1.51 6.51
C GLN A 156 12.98 -2.64 6.18
N ILE A 157 13.24 -3.39 5.11
CA ILE A 157 12.41 -4.52 4.70
C ILE A 157 12.43 -5.61 5.77
N ILE A 158 13.61 -6.01 6.24
CA ILE A 158 13.77 -7.06 7.26
C ILE A 158 13.14 -6.64 8.58
N ALA A 159 13.24 -5.37 8.97
CA ALA A 159 12.62 -4.84 10.18
C ALA A 159 11.08 -4.90 10.16
N ALA A 160 10.45 -4.99 8.98
CA ALA A 160 9.00 -5.16 8.88
C ALA A 160 8.52 -6.57 9.30
N GLN A 161 9.43 -7.56 9.39
CA GLN A 161 9.10 -8.86 9.96
C GLN A 161 9.09 -8.79 11.49
N THR A 162 7.91 -8.59 12.09
CA THR A 162 7.73 -8.45 13.54
C THR A 162 7.42 -9.77 14.28
N GLY A 163 7.34 -10.90 13.57
CA GLY A 163 7.03 -12.22 14.13
C GLY A 163 7.81 -13.35 13.48
N THR A 164 7.41 -14.60 13.76
CA THR A 164 8.08 -15.81 13.27
C THR A 164 7.55 -16.31 11.92
N SER A 165 6.50 -15.70 11.38
CA SER A 165 5.95 -16.05 10.07
C SER A 165 7.00 -15.85 8.99
N THR A 166 7.18 -16.82 8.11
CA THR A 166 8.11 -16.68 6.98
C THR A 166 7.60 -15.76 5.89
N LEU A 167 6.28 -15.52 5.86
CA LEU A 167 5.63 -14.49 5.06
C LEU A 167 5.47 -13.23 5.90
N PHE A 168 5.95 -12.11 5.39
CA PHE A 168 5.72 -10.78 5.94
C PHE A 168 5.55 -9.79 4.79
N VAL A 169 4.96 -8.63 5.07
CA VAL A 169 4.69 -7.61 4.06
C VAL A 169 5.57 -6.40 4.30
N TYR A 170 6.15 -5.87 3.24
CA TYR A 170 6.74 -4.53 3.24
C TYR A 170 6.08 -3.68 2.15
N THR A 171 5.76 -2.44 2.48
CA THR A 171 5.06 -1.51 1.58
C THR A 171 6.02 -0.45 1.07
N PHE A 172 6.25 -0.47 -0.24
CA PHE A 172 6.97 0.58 -0.94
C PHE A 172 6.00 1.73 -1.22
N THR A 173 6.32 2.94 -0.78
CA THR A 173 5.48 4.13 -0.99
C THR A 173 6.05 5.02 -2.09
N PHE A 174 5.15 5.64 -2.86
CA PHE A 174 5.45 6.54 -3.95
C PHE A 174 4.86 7.92 -3.66
N THR A 175 5.49 8.96 -4.20
CA THR A 175 4.75 10.16 -4.55
C THR A 175 3.66 9.76 -5.56
N PRO A 176 2.37 10.10 -5.33
CA PRO A 176 1.29 9.64 -6.20
C PRO A 176 1.57 9.90 -7.68
N PHE A 177 1.47 8.86 -8.50
CA PHE A 177 1.74 8.95 -9.94
C PHE A 177 0.55 8.43 -10.75
N ALA A 178 0.09 9.17 -11.76
CA ALA A 178 -1.06 8.79 -12.57
C ALA A 178 -0.83 7.51 -13.39
N LEU A 179 -1.73 6.53 -13.28
CA LEU A 179 -1.60 5.25 -13.97
C LEU A 179 -2.19 5.28 -15.39
N PRO A 180 -1.56 4.58 -16.37
CA PRO A 180 -2.14 4.41 -17.70
C PRO A 180 -3.45 3.61 -17.66
N ALA A 181 -4.37 3.88 -18.58
CA ALA A 181 -5.62 3.10 -18.67
C ALA A 181 -5.42 1.66 -19.16
N THR A 182 -4.30 1.35 -19.79
CA THR A 182 -4.00 0.05 -20.40
C THR A 182 -3.49 -1.00 -19.41
N GLY A 183 -3.19 -0.61 -18.17
CA GLY A 183 -2.48 -1.46 -17.22
C GLY A 183 -1.04 -1.01 -16.98
N PHE A 184 -0.38 -1.68 -16.05
CA PHE A 184 1.00 -1.40 -15.68
C PHE A 184 1.67 -2.67 -15.12
N TYR A 185 2.99 -2.61 -14.99
CA TYR A 185 3.76 -3.60 -14.25
C TYR A 185 4.31 -2.99 -12.97
N ALA A 186 4.12 -3.68 -11.84
CA ALA A 186 4.88 -3.43 -10.62
C ALA A 186 6.10 -4.35 -10.62
N SER A 187 7.30 -3.80 -10.44
CA SER A 187 8.55 -4.55 -10.55
C SER A 187 9.48 -4.34 -9.38
N LEU A 188 9.82 -5.45 -8.72
CA LEU A 188 10.79 -5.52 -7.64
C LEU A 188 12.20 -5.54 -8.23
N VAL A 189 12.97 -4.50 -7.96
CA VAL A 189 14.39 -4.42 -8.35
C VAL A 189 15.23 -5.12 -7.29
N LEU A 190 15.89 -6.21 -7.69
CA LEU A 190 16.63 -7.08 -6.80
C LEU A 190 17.95 -6.43 -6.36
N PRO A 191 18.42 -6.69 -5.12
CA PRO A 191 19.71 -6.20 -4.66
C PRO A 191 20.84 -6.85 -5.47
N THR A 192 21.89 -6.08 -5.75
CA THR A 192 23.07 -6.54 -6.53
C THR A 192 24.31 -6.77 -5.68
N THR A 193 24.30 -6.31 -4.42
CA THR A 193 25.37 -6.55 -3.45
C THR A 193 25.51 -8.04 -3.19
N VAL A 194 26.74 -8.56 -3.26
CA VAL A 194 27.03 -9.98 -3.02
C VAL A 194 26.57 -10.38 -1.61
N GLY A 195 25.75 -11.43 -1.52
CA GLY A 195 25.23 -11.98 -0.27
C GLY A 195 23.86 -11.41 0.15
N ASP A 196 23.46 -10.28 -0.43
CA ASP A 196 22.13 -9.71 -0.25
C ASP A 196 21.11 -10.41 -1.16
N THR A 197 19.90 -10.60 -0.64
CA THR A 197 18.81 -11.26 -1.37
C THR A 197 17.47 -10.62 -1.04
N ALA A 198 16.61 -10.50 -2.05
CA ALA A 198 15.19 -10.19 -1.92
C ALA A 198 14.38 -11.31 -2.57
N VAL A 199 13.34 -11.78 -1.89
CA VAL A 199 12.56 -12.95 -2.32
C VAL A 199 11.08 -12.71 -2.04
N ALA A 200 10.25 -12.82 -3.06
CA ALA A 200 8.81 -12.66 -2.92
C ALA A 200 8.07 -14.00 -3.09
N TYR A 201 6.93 -14.10 -2.41
CA TYR A 201 5.99 -15.18 -2.64
C TYR A 201 5.25 -15.00 -3.97
N THR A 202 4.70 -16.12 -4.45
CA THR A 202 3.87 -16.18 -5.64
C THR A 202 2.58 -16.94 -5.36
N GLN A 203 1.65 -16.97 -6.30
CA GLN A 203 0.55 -17.91 -6.31
C GLN A 203 0.45 -18.52 -7.71
N THR A 204 0.31 -19.85 -7.77
CA THR A 204 0.03 -20.56 -9.01
C THR A 204 -1.27 -20.07 -9.61
N SER A 205 -1.27 -19.81 -10.92
CA SER A 205 -2.40 -19.21 -11.63
C SER A 205 -2.67 -19.95 -12.94
N THR A 206 -3.88 -19.77 -13.50
CA THR A 206 -4.22 -20.27 -14.84
C THR A 206 -3.65 -19.36 -15.95
N VAL A 207 -3.32 -18.12 -15.60
CA VAL A 207 -2.73 -17.10 -16.47
C VAL A 207 -1.41 -16.63 -15.85
N ASN A 208 -0.36 -16.52 -16.67
CA ASN A 208 0.90 -15.92 -16.22
C ASN A 208 0.77 -14.39 -16.23
N GLY A 209 1.14 -13.74 -15.13
CA GLY A 209 1.30 -12.28 -15.08
C GLY A 209 2.72 -11.87 -14.72
N ALA A 210 3.63 -12.83 -14.54
CA ALA A 210 4.98 -12.60 -14.03
C ALA A 210 6.04 -12.57 -15.15
N TRP A 211 6.97 -11.63 -15.02
CA TRP A 211 8.10 -11.44 -15.93
C TRP A 211 9.39 -11.22 -15.13
N ASN A 212 10.53 -11.57 -15.69
CA ASN A 212 11.84 -11.33 -15.09
C ASN A 212 12.75 -10.58 -16.07
N LYS A 213 13.52 -9.62 -15.56
CA LYS A 213 14.57 -8.94 -16.33
C LYS A 213 15.90 -9.58 -16.05
N ASP A 214 16.59 -10.02 -17.09
CA ASP A 214 17.92 -10.62 -16.97
C ASP A 214 19.05 -9.61 -16.82
N ASN A 215 20.26 -10.13 -16.71
CA ASN A 215 21.47 -9.32 -16.60
C ASN A 215 21.77 -8.51 -17.89
N THR A 216 21.21 -8.87 -19.04
CA THR A 216 21.30 -8.13 -20.32
C THR A 216 20.25 -7.03 -20.46
N ASN A 217 19.35 -6.91 -19.47
CA ASN A 217 18.18 -6.02 -19.45
C ASN A 217 17.05 -6.45 -20.39
N ALA A 218 17.04 -7.70 -20.85
CA ALA A 218 15.94 -8.28 -21.60
C ALA A 218 14.87 -8.84 -20.66
N TRP A 219 13.61 -8.65 -21.03
CA TRP A 219 12.45 -9.18 -20.31
C TRP A 219 12.10 -10.58 -20.83
N PHE A 220 11.83 -11.49 -19.90
CA PHE A 220 11.40 -12.85 -20.18
C PHE A 220 10.08 -13.15 -19.48
N ASP A 221 9.21 -13.88 -20.16
CA ASP A 221 7.95 -14.38 -19.60
C ASP A 221 8.26 -15.60 -18.72
N ILE A 222 7.80 -15.58 -17.46
CA ILE A 222 8.11 -16.64 -16.51
C ILE A 222 7.57 -18.00 -16.97
N PHE A 223 6.39 -18.05 -17.61
CA PHE A 223 5.85 -19.31 -18.11
C PHE A 223 6.66 -19.85 -19.29
N ALA A 224 7.08 -18.99 -20.22
CA ALA A 224 7.93 -19.36 -21.34
C ALA A 224 9.28 -19.93 -20.88
N ASP A 225 9.89 -19.31 -19.87
CA ASP A 225 11.21 -19.72 -19.35
C ASP A 225 11.13 -20.94 -18.41
N TRP A 226 10.09 -21.02 -17.57
CA TRP A 226 10.07 -21.93 -16.42
C TRP A 226 8.94 -22.96 -16.44
N GLY A 227 8.01 -22.86 -17.38
CA GLY A 227 6.87 -23.78 -17.52
C GLY A 227 5.81 -23.63 -16.42
N VAL A 228 5.95 -22.65 -15.53
CA VAL A 228 5.02 -22.39 -14.43
C VAL A 228 4.32 -21.05 -14.63
N LYS A 229 3.00 -21.04 -14.47
CA LYS A 229 2.20 -19.82 -14.51
C LYS A 229 1.99 -19.33 -13.08
N VAL A 230 2.52 -18.16 -12.79
CA VAL A 230 2.46 -17.58 -11.45
C VAL A 230 2.06 -16.12 -11.51
N ASN A 231 1.48 -15.66 -10.40
CA ASN A 231 1.33 -14.25 -10.11
C ASN A 231 2.10 -13.94 -8.81
N ASN A 232 2.91 -12.89 -8.84
CA ASN A 232 3.68 -12.46 -7.68
C ASN A 232 2.76 -11.81 -6.65
N VAL A 233 3.08 -11.94 -5.36
CA VAL A 233 2.36 -11.25 -4.27
C VAL A 233 2.79 -9.79 -4.23
N PHE A 234 2.54 -9.06 -5.32
CA PHE A 234 2.70 -7.61 -5.42
C PHE A 234 1.29 -7.02 -5.41
N LEU A 235 0.99 -6.23 -4.40
CA LEU A 235 -0.34 -5.70 -4.09
C LEU A 235 -0.31 -4.17 -4.20
N PRO A 236 -0.45 -3.60 -5.40
CA PRO A 236 -0.50 -2.16 -5.60
C PRO A 236 -1.66 -1.50 -4.84
N ILE A 237 -1.44 -0.32 -4.30
CA ILE A 237 -2.47 0.55 -3.73
C ILE A 237 -2.66 1.70 -4.70
N VAL A 238 -3.86 1.75 -5.28
CA VAL A 238 -4.27 2.78 -6.24
C VAL A 238 -5.31 3.67 -5.59
N CYS A 239 -5.08 4.97 -5.66
CA CYS A 239 -5.96 5.99 -5.13
C CYS A 239 -6.49 6.85 -6.27
N GLY A 240 -7.78 7.17 -6.21
CA GLY A 240 -8.36 8.15 -7.11
C GLY A 240 -7.88 9.56 -6.78
N SER A 241 -7.81 10.40 -7.79
CA SER A 241 -7.87 11.84 -7.58
C SER A 241 -9.21 12.10 -6.92
N ASN A 242 -9.23 12.60 -5.70
CA ASN A 242 -10.47 12.91 -4.98
C ASN A 242 -11.34 13.88 -5.79
N ILE A 243 -12.20 13.39 -6.68
CA ILE A 243 -13.51 13.99 -6.87
C ILE A 243 -14.42 13.25 -5.91
N THR A 244 -14.37 13.72 -4.68
CA THR A 244 -15.37 13.47 -3.66
C THR A 244 -16.75 13.85 -4.18
N THR A 245 -17.47 12.89 -4.78
CA THR A 245 -18.93 12.99 -5.00
C THR A 245 -19.74 12.26 -3.92
N GLY A 246 -19.09 11.71 -2.89
CA GLY A 246 -19.67 11.73 -1.55
C GLY A 246 -19.22 13.02 -0.91
N ILE A 247 -20.15 13.91 -0.53
CA ILE A 247 -19.92 15.24 0.07
C ILE A 247 -18.58 15.26 0.82
N SER A 248 -17.52 15.75 0.17
CA SER A 248 -16.35 16.18 0.90
C SER A 248 -16.82 17.39 1.66
N LYS A 249 -16.99 17.21 2.96
CA LYS A 249 -16.75 18.33 3.83
C LYS A 249 -15.28 18.67 3.59
N ASN A 250 -15.04 19.70 2.77
CA ASN A 250 -13.74 20.35 2.71
C ASN A 250 -13.38 20.62 4.17
N LEU A 251 -12.50 19.81 4.75
CA LEU A 251 -12.35 19.78 6.21
C LEU A 251 -11.80 21.11 6.72
N GLY A 252 -11.24 21.97 5.86
CA GLY A 252 -10.97 23.39 6.08
C GLY A 252 -10.65 23.73 7.55
N LEU A 253 -11.31 24.76 8.07
CA LEU A 253 -11.26 25.11 9.49
C LEU A 253 -11.91 24.06 10.42
N SER A 254 -12.69 23.11 9.90
CA SER A 254 -13.43 22.14 10.74
C SER A 254 -12.60 21.03 11.37
N LYS A 255 -11.36 20.82 10.91
CA LYS A 255 -10.36 19.96 11.60
C LYS A 255 -9.50 20.75 12.60
N ASP A 256 -9.43 22.06 12.44
CA ASP A 256 -8.51 22.94 13.16
C ASP A 256 -9.22 23.71 14.30
N VAL A 257 -10.55 23.62 14.38
CA VAL A 257 -11.35 24.29 15.41
C VAL A 257 -12.27 23.29 16.09
N THR A 258 -12.19 23.22 17.42
CA THR A 258 -13.07 22.40 18.26
C THR A 258 -13.85 23.27 19.24
N ILE A 259 -15.14 23.01 19.39
CA ILE A 259 -16.05 23.75 20.27
C ILE A 259 -16.38 22.92 21.51
N MET A 260 -16.16 23.46 22.70
CA MET A 260 -16.37 22.76 23.97
C MET A 260 -16.75 23.71 25.13
N PRO A 261 -17.58 23.27 26.09
CA PRO A 261 -18.38 22.05 26.04
C PRO A 261 -19.58 22.22 25.07
N ASN A 262 -20.11 21.10 24.59
CA ASN A 262 -21.36 21.06 23.82
C ASN A 262 -22.10 19.75 24.14
N PRO A 263 -23.22 19.77 24.90
CA PRO A 263 -23.97 20.94 25.35
C PRO A 263 -23.22 21.85 26.33
N SER A 264 -23.63 23.12 26.44
CA SER A 264 -23.06 24.13 27.37
C SER A 264 -24.15 24.81 28.20
N SER A 265 -23.78 25.29 29.40
CA SER A 265 -24.60 26.14 30.26
C SER A 265 -24.45 27.64 29.98
N GLY A 266 -23.64 28.04 29.00
CA GLY A 266 -23.54 29.43 28.55
C GLY A 266 -22.12 29.90 28.23
N LEU A 267 -21.09 29.34 28.85
CA LEU A 267 -19.69 29.60 28.45
C LEU A 267 -19.20 28.52 27.50
N VAL A 268 -18.67 28.93 26.34
CA VAL A 268 -18.20 28.02 25.29
C VAL A 268 -16.83 28.46 24.82
N ASN A 269 -15.91 27.51 24.73
CA ASN A 269 -14.57 27.74 24.22
C ASN A 269 -14.41 27.15 22.82
N LEU A 270 -13.74 27.91 21.96
CA LEU A 270 -13.25 27.48 20.66
C LEU A 270 -11.75 27.26 20.79
N ALA A 271 -11.32 26.01 20.79
CA ALA A 271 -9.92 25.65 20.68
C ALA A 271 -9.54 25.68 19.21
N VAL A 272 -8.66 26.62 18.82
CA VAL A 272 -8.21 26.84 17.46
C VAL A 272 -6.74 26.41 17.34
N THR A 273 -6.41 25.58 16.36
CA THR A 273 -5.05 25.12 16.07
C THR A 273 -4.84 25.06 14.55
N LEU A 274 -4.38 26.16 13.96
CA LEU A 274 -4.12 26.31 12.54
C LEU A 274 -2.65 25.98 12.21
N ALA A 275 -2.41 25.48 11.00
CA ALA A 275 -1.05 25.19 10.50
C ALA A 275 -0.23 26.47 10.20
N GLN A 276 -0.89 27.59 9.95
CA GLN A 276 -0.29 28.90 9.71
C GLN A 276 -1.13 29.97 10.40
N THR A 277 -0.53 31.12 10.67
CA THR A 277 -1.21 32.27 11.27
C THR A 277 -2.21 32.90 10.29
N GLU A 278 -3.48 33.04 10.72
CA GLU A 278 -4.56 33.56 9.88
C GLU A 278 -5.51 34.50 10.66
N ASN A 279 -6.27 35.33 9.95
CA ASN A 279 -7.31 36.17 10.55
C ASN A 279 -8.64 35.43 10.52
N LEU A 280 -9.35 35.38 11.64
CA LEU A 280 -10.61 34.66 11.81
C LEU A 280 -11.76 35.61 12.12
N THR A 281 -12.93 35.31 11.57
CA THR A 281 -14.22 35.86 11.98
C THR A 281 -15.04 34.75 12.63
N VAL A 282 -15.46 34.98 13.88
CA VAL A 282 -16.32 34.05 14.64
C VAL A 282 -17.68 34.68 14.85
N THR A 283 -18.72 33.99 14.39
CA THR A 283 -20.12 34.46 14.46
C THR A 283 -20.99 33.40 15.11
N VAL A 284 -21.87 33.80 16.04
CA VAL A 284 -22.89 32.92 16.62
C VAL A 284 -24.26 33.39 16.17
N SER A 285 -25.08 32.47 15.67
CA SER A 285 -26.49 32.74 15.35
C SER A 285 -27.42 31.77 16.06
N ASN A 286 -28.67 32.19 16.31
CA ASN A 286 -29.72 31.32 16.83
C ASN A 286 -30.37 30.48 15.71
N ALA A 287 -31.31 29.60 16.08
CA ALA A 287 -32.03 28.75 15.13
C ALA A 287 -32.85 29.50 14.05
N LEU A 288 -33.17 30.78 14.28
CA LEU A 288 -33.85 31.65 13.31
C LEU A 288 -32.88 32.39 12.38
N GLY A 289 -31.56 32.18 12.54
CA GLY A 289 -30.53 32.86 11.77
C GLY A 289 -30.17 34.26 12.28
N GLN A 290 -30.75 34.71 13.40
CA GLN A 290 -30.39 35.99 14.01
C GLN A 290 -28.96 35.90 14.59
N GLN A 291 -28.11 36.84 14.20
CA GLN A 291 -26.75 36.97 14.73
C GLN A 291 -26.78 37.47 16.18
N ILE A 292 -26.09 36.76 17.06
CA ILE A 292 -25.95 37.06 18.50
C ILE A 292 -24.55 37.64 18.80
N ILE A 293 -23.50 37.03 18.23
CA ILE A 293 -22.10 37.46 18.39
C ILE A 293 -21.46 37.55 17.00
N SER A 294 -20.58 38.52 16.78
CA SER A 294 -19.70 38.57 15.62
C SER A 294 -18.39 39.30 15.96
N ASN A 295 -17.32 38.53 16.11
CA ASN A 295 -15.99 39.04 16.49
C ASN A 295 -14.97 38.70 15.39
N LYS A 296 -13.96 39.56 15.25
CA LYS A 296 -12.80 39.34 14.38
C LYS A 296 -11.54 39.23 15.22
N TYR A 297 -10.66 38.32 14.83
CA TYR A 297 -9.40 38.02 15.48
C TYR A 297 -8.31 37.98 14.43
N ASP A 298 -7.26 38.77 14.60
CA ASP A 298 -6.16 38.84 13.64
C ASP A 298 -4.95 38.06 14.17
N GLY A 299 -4.26 37.34 13.28
CA GLY A 299 -3.00 36.69 13.64
C GLY A 299 -3.13 35.42 14.50
N ILE A 300 -4.18 34.63 14.33
CA ILE A 300 -4.46 33.43 15.12
C ILE A 300 -3.76 32.20 14.54
N SER A 301 -3.11 31.41 15.38
CA SER A 301 -2.57 30.08 15.01
C SER A 301 -2.83 29.01 16.06
N ASN A 302 -2.72 29.33 17.35
CA ASN A 302 -3.06 28.41 18.43
C ASN A 302 -3.62 29.20 19.61
N GLU A 303 -4.94 29.25 19.74
CA GLU A 303 -5.62 30.10 20.71
C GLU A 303 -6.93 29.49 21.21
N LEU A 304 -7.30 29.82 22.44
CA LEU A 304 -8.58 29.47 23.03
C LEU A 304 -9.46 30.71 23.09
N ILE A 305 -10.50 30.75 22.24
CA ILE A 305 -11.44 31.88 22.17
C ILE A 305 -12.68 31.54 22.98
N THR A 306 -13.00 32.35 23.99
CA THR A 306 -14.21 32.17 24.81
C THR A 306 -15.38 32.99 24.27
N LEU A 307 -16.53 32.34 24.15
CA LEU A 307 -17.82 32.94 23.81
C LEU A 307 -18.73 32.90 25.03
N ASP A 308 -19.29 34.04 25.39
CA ASP A 308 -20.26 34.16 26.47
C ASP A 308 -21.70 34.23 25.91
N LEU A 309 -22.47 33.19 26.19
CA LEU A 309 -23.88 33.03 25.86
C LEU A 309 -24.74 32.87 27.14
N ASN A 310 -24.23 33.29 28.30
CA ASN A 310 -24.95 33.18 29.57
C ASN A 310 -26.29 33.94 29.58
N ASN A 311 -26.44 34.95 28.74
CA ASN A 311 -27.68 35.72 28.60
C ASN A 311 -28.63 35.19 27.51
N GLN A 312 -28.30 34.05 26.89
CA GLN A 312 -29.09 33.43 25.83
C GLN A 312 -29.94 32.27 26.35
N SER A 313 -31.14 32.10 25.81
CA SER A 313 -32.07 31.02 26.23
C SER A 313 -31.54 29.62 25.87
N ASN A 314 -32.07 28.59 26.54
CA ASN A 314 -31.81 27.20 26.15
C ASN A 314 -32.30 26.95 24.72
N GLY A 315 -31.52 26.24 23.91
CA GLY A 315 -31.85 26.03 22.50
C GLY A 315 -30.65 25.69 21.61
N VAL A 316 -30.90 25.68 20.31
CA VAL A 316 -29.90 25.38 19.28
C VAL A 316 -29.32 26.66 18.71
N TYR A 317 -28.00 26.71 18.65
CA TYR A 317 -27.19 27.79 18.09
C TYR A 317 -26.24 27.25 17.04
N PHE A 318 -25.75 28.13 16.18
CA PHE A 318 -24.76 27.81 15.16
C PHE A 318 -23.56 28.73 15.31
N VAL A 319 -22.40 28.12 15.56
CA VAL A 319 -21.12 28.81 15.61
C VAL A 319 -20.48 28.68 14.23
N THR A 320 -20.20 29.81 13.63
CA THR A 320 -19.54 29.95 12.33
C THR A 320 -18.15 30.50 12.54
N VAL A 321 -17.14 29.85 11.96
CA VAL A 321 -15.76 30.35 11.93
C VAL A 321 -15.32 30.44 10.48
N SER A 322 -14.72 31.57 10.09
CA SER A 322 -14.22 31.78 8.73
C SER A 322 -12.92 32.56 8.72
N ASN A 323 -12.00 32.19 7.83
CA ASN A 323 -10.76 32.92 7.53
C ASN A 323 -10.84 33.72 6.21
N GLY A 324 -12.06 33.91 5.68
CA GLY A 324 -12.31 34.56 4.38
C GLY A 324 -12.13 33.64 3.16
N LYS A 325 -11.40 32.52 3.28
CA LYS A 325 -11.24 31.50 2.23
C LYS A 325 -12.14 30.29 2.46
N ASP A 326 -12.11 29.79 3.69
CA ASP A 326 -12.86 28.67 4.20
C ASP A 326 -13.84 29.12 5.29
N LYS A 327 -14.88 28.32 5.47
CA LYS A 327 -15.92 28.53 6.48
C LYS A 327 -16.33 27.19 7.06
N MET A 328 -16.38 27.12 8.38
CA MET A 328 -17.03 26.03 9.11
C MET A 328 -18.26 26.53 9.86
N VAL A 329 -19.24 25.65 9.99
CA VAL A 329 -20.43 25.88 10.84
C VAL A 329 -20.61 24.66 11.72
N GLN A 330 -20.77 24.88 13.02
CA GLN A 330 -20.99 23.83 14.00
C GLN A 330 -22.21 24.14 14.87
N ARG A 331 -23.05 23.12 15.06
CA ARG A 331 -24.23 23.19 15.91
C ARG A 331 -23.81 23.13 17.38
N LEU A 332 -24.29 24.08 18.18
CA LEU A 332 -24.09 24.20 19.62
C LEU A 332 -25.44 24.09 20.33
N ILE A 333 -25.49 23.35 21.43
CA ILE A 333 -26.70 23.19 22.26
C ILE A 333 -26.46 23.92 23.59
N LEU A 334 -27.33 24.88 23.92
CA LEU A 334 -27.39 25.46 25.25
C LEU A 334 -28.45 24.75 26.08
N SER A 335 -28.04 24.23 27.24
CA SER A 335 -28.88 23.51 28.20
C SER A 335 -28.43 23.86 29.62
N LYS A 336 -28.97 24.95 30.16
CA LYS A 336 -28.84 25.37 31.56
C LYS A 336 -29.75 24.59 32.48
#